data_AF-A0A351GKF8-F1
#
_entry.id   AF-A0A351GKF8-F1
#
_cell.length_a   1.000
_cell.length_b   1.000
_cell.length_c   1.000
_cell.angle_alpha   90.00
_cell.angle_beta   90.00
_cell.angle_gamma   90.00
#
_symmetry.space_group_name_H-M   'P 1'
#
loop_
_entity.id
_entity.type
_entity.pdbx_description
1 polymer ?
#
loop_
_entity_poly.entity_id
_entity_poly.type
_entity_poly.pdbx_seq_one_letter_code
_entity_poly.pdbx_strand_id
1 'polypeptide(L)'
;TIESSYTSQYEQLNRILLGQPLGSTALVKPAATCNIVGPQDVNGAYQLANLDQVLAIEGVYIHMYGKSTTTPDRKLGHFTVLADTREAVVEKMEKVKRLLIVKSI
;
A
#
# COMPACT_ATOMS: atom_id res chain seq x y z
N THR A 1 -6.69 4.85 -5.96
CA THR A 1 -6.12 3.52 -5.63
C THR A 1 -7.21 2.65 -5.04
N ILE A 2 -6.92 1.42 -4.62
CA ILE A 2 -7.91 0.50 -4.01
C ILE A 2 -8.71 1.19 -2.90
N GLU A 3 -8.02 1.94 -2.04
CA GLU A 3 -8.59 2.54 -0.83
C GLU A 3 -9.21 3.93 -1.02
N SER A 4 -8.91 4.64 -2.11
CA SER A 4 -9.15 6.09 -2.19
C SER A 4 -10.29 6.49 -3.12
N SER A 5 -10.87 5.56 -3.86
CA SER A 5 -11.88 5.82 -4.87
C SER A 5 -13.08 4.90 -4.64
N TYR A 6 -14.28 5.37 -4.98
CA TYR A 6 -15.51 4.57 -4.80
C TYR A 6 -15.47 3.24 -5.54
N THR A 7 -14.81 3.20 -6.69
CA THR A 7 -14.57 1.99 -7.46
C THR A 7 -13.06 1.84 -7.68
N SER A 8 -12.51 0.70 -7.26
CA SER A 8 -11.09 0.41 -7.47
C SER A 8 -10.81 0.11 -8.95
N GLN A 9 -9.55 0.24 -9.37
CA GLN A 9 -9.13 -0.11 -10.74
C GLN A 9 -9.42 -1.58 -11.09
N TYR A 10 -9.42 -2.49 -10.10
CA TYR A 10 -9.69 -3.91 -10.30
C TYR A 10 -11.19 -4.17 -10.49
N GLU A 11 -12.02 -3.52 -9.68
CA GLU A 11 -13.47 -3.58 -9.88
C GLU A 11 -13.85 -2.96 -11.23
N GLN A 12 -13.26 -1.81 -11.59
CA GLN A 12 -13.50 -1.21 -12.90
C GLN A 12 -13.12 -2.14 -14.04
N LEU A 13 -11.97 -2.81 -13.95
CA LEU A 13 -11.56 -3.80 -14.93
C LEU A 13 -12.58 -4.94 -15.03
N ASN A 14 -13.05 -5.48 -13.90
CA ASN A 14 -14.07 -6.52 -13.89
C ASN A 14 -15.37 -6.06 -14.56
N ARG A 15 -15.84 -4.85 -14.26
CA ARG A 15 -17.05 -4.30 -14.88
C ARG A 15 -16.91 -4.17 -16.40
N ILE A 16 -15.74 -3.73 -16.86
CA ILE A 16 -15.42 -3.67 -18.31
C ILE A 16 -15.46 -5.08 -18.93
N LEU A 17 -14.77 -6.04 -18.33
CA LEU A 17 -14.67 -7.41 -18.85
C LEU A 17 -16.03 -8.15 -18.86
N LEU A 18 -16.92 -7.81 -17.93
CA LEU A 18 -18.24 -8.42 -17.80
C LEU A 18 -19.37 -7.62 -18.47
N GLY A 19 -19.05 -6.51 -19.16
CA GLY A 19 -20.07 -5.65 -19.80
C GLY A 19 -21.03 -4.97 -18.83
N GLN A 20 -20.61 -4.72 -17.59
CA GLN A 20 -21.42 -4.07 -16.55
C GLN A 20 -21.28 -2.55 -16.58
N PRO A 21 -22.24 -1.79 -16.01
CA PRO A 21 -22.14 -0.33 -15.91
C PRO A 21 -20.91 0.10 -15.10
N LEU A 22 -20.11 1.03 -15.64
CA LEU A 22 -18.90 1.52 -14.99
C LEU A 22 -19.18 2.11 -13.60
N GLY A 23 -18.24 1.92 -12.69
CA GLY A 23 -18.30 2.51 -11.34
C GLY A 23 -17.79 3.95 -11.29
N SER A 24 -18.09 4.65 -10.19
CA SER A 24 -17.62 6.02 -9.97
C SER A 24 -16.13 6.04 -9.67
N THR A 25 -15.38 6.88 -10.40
CA THR A 25 -13.94 7.11 -10.16
C THR A 25 -13.69 8.25 -9.18
N ALA A 26 -14.74 8.86 -8.62
CA ALA A 26 -14.61 9.95 -7.68
C ALA A 26 -13.76 9.55 -6.46
N LEU A 27 -12.94 10.49 -6.01
CA LEU A 27 -12.07 10.30 -4.86
C LEU A 27 -12.91 10.38 -3.57
N VAL A 28 -12.75 9.40 -2.68
CA VAL A 28 -13.39 9.39 -1.35
C VAL A 28 -12.59 10.27 -0.39
N LYS A 29 -11.27 10.14 -0.41
CA LYS A 29 -10.35 10.88 0.48
C LYS A 29 -8.96 11.01 -0.19
N PRO A 30 -8.20 12.11 0.03
CA PRO A 30 -6.81 12.20 -0.38
C PRO A 30 -5.99 10.99 0.08
N ALA A 31 -5.13 10.49 -0.80
CA ALA A 31 -4.33 9.31 -0.52
C ALA A 31 -2.99 9.30 -1.25
N ALA A 32 -2.04 8.53 -0.71
CA ALA A 32 -0.80 8.17 -1.38
C ALA A 32 -0.53 6.67 -1.25
N THR A 33 -0.10 6.03 -2.33
CA THR A 33 0.34 4.63 -2.33
C THR A 33 1.85 4.57 -2.55
N CYS A 34 2.56 3.84 -1.69
CA CYS A 34 4.01 3.66 -1.73
C CYS A 34 4.36 2.17 -1.83
N ASN A 35 5.29 1.81 -2.71
CA ASN A 35 5.77 0.44 -2.80
C ASN A 35 6.59 0.05 -1.58
N ILE A 36 6.40 -1.18 -1.11
CA ILE A 36 7.31 -1.85 -0.19
C ILE A 36 8.27 -2.68 -1.04
N VAL A 37 9.55 -2.31 -1.01
CA VAL A 37 10.59 -2.93 -1.84
C VAL A 37 11.63 -3.63 -0.98
N GLY A 38 12.24 -4.67 -1.54
CA GLY A 38 13.38 -5.35 -0.93
C GLY A 38 14.57 -4.41 -0.75
N PRO A 39 15.12 -4.27 0.46
CA PRO A 39 16.35 -3.53 0.71
C PRO A 39 17.57 -4.16 0.01
N GLN A 40 18.61 -3.36 -0.20
CA GLN A 40 19.85 -3.81 -0.85
C GLN A 40 20.61 -4.87 -0.04
N ASP A 41 20.46 -4.85 1.28
CA ASP A 41 21.14 -5.69 2.25
C ASP A 41 20.32 -6.93 2.67
N VAL A 42 19.12 -7.12 2.12
CA VAL A 42 18.23 -8.25 2.47
C VAL A 42 18.01 -9.15 1.27
N ASN A 43 18.36 -10.43 1.43
CA ASN A 43 18.11 -11.46 0.43
C ASN A 43 17.59 -12.74 1.11
N GLY A 44 16.60 -13.40 0.51
CA GLY A 44 15.98 -14.59 1.08
C GLY A 44 14.72 -14.29 1.89
N ALA A 45 14.44 -15.09 2.92
CA ALA A 45 13.23 -14.95 3.73
C ALA A 45 13.25 -13.62 4.50
N TYR A 46 12.10 -12.93 4.55
CA TYR A 46 11.98 -11.62 5.18
C TYR A 46 10.73 -11.51 6.03
N GLN A 47 10.72 -10.51 6.89
CA GLN A 47 9.57 -10.08 7.67
C GLN A 47 9.48 -8.55 7.73
N LEU A 48 8.28 -8.05 8.02
CA LEU A 48 8.04 -6.62 8.27
C LEU A 48 8.21 -6.33 9.76
N ALA A 49 9.17 -5.50 10.12
CA ALA A 49 9.31 -4.99 11.47
C ALA A 49 8.29 -3.86 11.74
N ASN A 50 7.89 -3.73 13.00
CA ASN A 50 6.96 -2.70 13.50
C ASN A 50 5.58 -2.73 12.83
N LEU A 51 5.18 -3.87 12.27
CA LEU A 51 3.91 -4.01 11.56
C LEU A 51 2.72 -3.58 12.44
N ASP A 52 2.69 -4.00 13.71
CA ASP A 52 1.63 -3.63 14.65
C ASP A 52 1.51 -2.13 14.86
N GLN A 53 2.65 -1.43 14.95
CA GLN A 53 2.67 0.03 15.10
C GLN A 53 2.16 0.74 13.84
N VAL A 54 2.48 0.22 12.66
CA VAL A 54 2.03 0.77 11.39
C VAL A 54 0.53 0.53 11.19
N LEU A 55 0.04 -0.67 11.51
CA LEU A 55 -1.38 -1.03 11.42
C LEU A 55 -2.25 -0.27 12.42
N ALA A 56 -1.68 0.19 13.54
CA ALA A 56 -2.37 1.05 14.49
C ALA A 56 -2.56 2.50 13.98
N ILE A 57 -1.91 2.90 12.89
CA ILE A 57 -2.08 4.25 12.31
C ILE A 57 -3.38 4.28 11.49
N GLU A 58 -4.34 5.08 11.94
CA GLU A 58 -5.62 5.25 11.23
C GLU A 58 -5.41 5.65 9.76
N GLY A 59 -6.14 5.01 8.87
CA GLY A 59 -6.08 5.28 7.43
C GLY A 59 -4.81 4.75 6.76
N VAL A 60 -4.09 3.82 7.38
CA VAL A 60 -2.99 3.08 6.75
C VAL A 60 -3.44 1.66 6.40
N TYR A 61 -3.20 1.27 5.16
CA TYR A 61 -3.55 -0.03 4.62
C TYR A 61 -2.30 -0.68 4.02
N ILE A 62 -2.03 -1.94 4.35
CA ILE A 62 -0.88 -2.69 3.82
C ILE A 62 -1.39 -3.84 2.96
N HIS A 63 -0.85 -3.94 1.74
CA HIS A 63 -1.17 -4.98 0.77
C HIS A 63 0.12 -5.69 0.35
N MET A 64 0.30 -6.92 0.82
CA MET A 64 1.46 -7.76 0.48
C MET A 64 1.12 -8.73 -0.64
N TYR A 65 2.07 -8.98 -1.54
CA TYR A 65 1.88 -9.86 -2.70
C TYR A 65 2.14 -11.35 -2.40
N GLY A 66 2.19 -11.75 -1.13
CA GLY A 66 2.40 -13.15 -0.72
C GLY A 66 3.78 -13.74 -1.06
N LYS A 67 4.78 -12.90 -1.33
CA LYS A 67 6.16 -13.35 -1.61
C LYS A 67 6.82 -13.77 -0.30
N SER A 68 7.31 -15.01 -0.22
CA SER A 68 8.03 -15.55 0.95
C SER A 68 9.49 -15.10 1.04
N THR A 69 10.07 -14.63 -0.07
CA THR A 69 11.45 -14.16 -0.14
C THR A 69 11.57 -12.80 -0.81
N THR A 70 12.68 -12.11 -0.59
CA THR A 70 13.04 -10.85 -1.23
C THR A 70 14.43 -10.89 -1.86
N THR A 71 14.64 -10.00 -2.82
CA THR A 71 15.93 -9.58 -3.38
C THR A 71 15.92 -8.05 -3.43
N PRO A 72 17.07 -7.39 -3.61
CA PRO A 72 17.11 -5.94 -3.80
C PRO A 72 16.12 -5.45 -4.85
N ASP A 73 15.42 -4.36 -4.54
CA ASP A 73 14.43 -3.66 -5.36
C ASP A 73 13.20 -4.50 -5.76
N ARG A 74 13.06 -5.72 -5.25
CA ARG A 74 11.89 -6.57 -5.50
C ARG A 74 10.67 -5.92 -4.86
N LYS A 75 9.62 -5.66 -5.63
CA LYS A 75 8.32 -5.21 -5.08
C LYS A 75 7.67 -6.32 -4.26
N LEU A 76 7.53 -6.12 -2.96
CA LEU A 76 6.96 -7.09 -2.01
C LEU A 76 5.49 -6.82 -1.72
N GLY A 77 5.10 -5.55 -1.82
CA GLY A 77 3.76 -5.08 -1.56
C GLY A 77 3.68 -3.58 -1.78
N HIS A 78 2.66 -2.97 -1.21
CA HIS A 78 2.55 -1.53 -1.07
C HIS A 78 1.78 -1.20 0.20
N PHE A 79 2.00 0.00 0.71
CA PHE A 79 1.11 0.60 1.69
C PHE A 79 0.41 1.81 1.08
N THR A 80 -0.82 2.04 1.51
CA THR A 80 -1.61 3.21 1.14
C THR A 80 -1.94 3.99 2.41
N VAL A 81 -1.81 5.31 2.35
CA VAL A 81 -2.21 6.21 3.43
C VAL A 81 -3.32 7.12 2.97
N LEU A 82 -4.35 7.30 3.80
CA LEU A 82 -5.47 8.22 3.63
C LEU A 82 -5.45 9.29 4.71
N ALA A 83 -5.78 10.52 4.36
CA ALA A 83 -6.02 11.60 5.32
C ALA A 83 -6.93 12.70 4.72
N ASP A 84 -7.44 13.60 5.56
CA ASP A 84 -8.38 14.65 5.11
C ASP A 84 -7.72 15.71 4.22
N THR A 85 -6.41 15.90 4.34
CA THR A 85 -5.64 16.85 3.53
C THR A 85 -4.42 16.21 2.90
N ARG A 86 -3.90 16.83 1.83
CA ARG A 86 -2.69 16.35 1.15
C ARG A 86 -1.46 16.42 2.07
N GLU A 87 -1.38 17.45 2.90
CA GLU A 87 -0.30 17.67 3.86
C GLU A 87 -0.27 16.54 4.89
N ALA A 88 -1.45 16.19 5.43
CA ALA A 88 -1.58 15.07 6.37
C ALA A 88 -1.28 13.71 5.72
N VAL A 89 -1.61 13.53 4.43
CA VAL A 89 -1.21 12.35 3.65
C VAL A 89 0.32 12.24 3.60
N VAL A 90 1.02 13.33 3.31
CA VAL A 90 2.49 13.34 3.22
C VAL A 90 3.13 13.07 4.57
N GLU A 91 2.68 13.73 5.64
CA GLU A 91 3.19 13.50 7.00
C GLU A 91 3.03 12.04 7.42
N LYS A 92 1.82 11.48 7.21
CA LYS A 92 1.51 10.09 7.53
C LYS A 92 2.34 9.12 6.69
N MET A 93 2.49 9.36 5.39
CA MET A 93 3.33 8.57 4.50
C MET A 93 4.78 8.52 5.00
N GLU A 94 5.36 9.67 5.34
CA GLU A 94 6.73 9.75 5.85
C GLU A 94 6.90 9.07 7.22
N LYS A 95 5.89 9.16 8.09
CA LYS A 95 5.84 8.38 9.34
C LYS A 95 5.87 6.88 9.08
N VAL A 96 5.06 6.38 8.14
CA VAL A 96 5.02 4.95 7.78
C VAL A 96 6.35 4.51 7.19
N LYS A 97 6.96 5.28 6.27
CA LYS A 97 8.27 4.96 5.69
C LYS A 97 9.38 4.79 6.73
N ARG A 98 9.36 5.60 7.81
CA ARG A 98 10.35 5.49 8.90
C ARG A 98 10.13 4.28 9.79
N LEU A 99 8.87 3.88 10.00
CA LEU A 99 8.53 2.78 10.91
C LEU A 99 8.62 1.42 10.25
N LEU A 100 8.15 1.31 9.01
CA LEU A 100 8.02 0.04 8.30
C LEU A 100 9.37 -0.38 7.71
N ILE A 101 9.97 -1.43 8.27
CA ILE A 101 11.28 -1.93 7.85
C ILE A 101 11.13 -3.36 7.36
N VAL A 102 11.67 -3.66 6.17
CA VAL A 102 11.85 -5.02 5.69
C VAL A 102 13.19 -5.53 6.21
N LYS A 103 13.19 -6.67 6.90
CA LYS A 103 14.43 -7.29 7.42
C LYS A 103 14.42 -8.79 7.18
N SER A 104 15.60 -9.40 7.18
CA SER A 104 15.74 -10.86 7.16
C SER A 104 15.02 -11.50 8.36
N ILE A 105 14.55 -12.74 8.16
CA ILE A 105 14.12 -13.61 9.26
C ILE A 105 15.35 -14.18 9.96
#